data_AF-A0A2M8KS15-F1
#
_entry.id   AF-A0A2M8KS15-F1
#
_cell.length_a   1.000
_cell.length_b   1.000
_cell.length_c   1.000
_cell.angle_alpha   90.00
_cell.angle_beta   90.00
_cell.angle_gamma   90.00
#
_symmetry.space_group_name_H-M   'P 1'
#
loop_
_entity.id
_entity.type
_entity.pdbx_description
1 polymer ?
#
loop_
_entity_poly.entity_id
_entity_poly.type
_entity_poly.pdbx_seq_one_letter_code
_entity_poly.pdbx_strand_id
1 'polypeptide(L)' 'MNLELFIFMSSVYVMVAHFALGIKTQFNLFLMIGAFIAGGVVGWYSGSYMTGFFGAIVLSLVLW' A
#
# COMPACT_ATOMS: atom_id res chain seq x y z
N MET A 1 -1.14 -6.93 13.57
CA MET A 1 -0.56 -5.63 13.15
C MET A 1 -1.56 -4.55 13.51
N ASN A 2 -1.12 -3.46 14.15
CA ASN A 2 -2.01 -2.35 14.52
C ASN A 2 -2.08 -1.32 13.38
N LEU A 3 -3.11 -0.47 13.39
CA LEU A 3 -3.33 0.56 12.37
C LEU A 3 -2.12 1.50 12.20
N GLU A 4 -1.50 1.91 13.30
CA GLU A 4 -0.31 2.77 13.28
C GLU A 4 0.85 2.11 12.53
N LEU A 5 1.12 0.82 12.82
CA LEU A 5 2.17 0.06 12.16
C LEU A 5 1.86 -0.18 10.67
N PHE A 6 0.57 -0.38 10.33
CA PHE A 6 0.12 -0.48 8.95
C PHE A 6 0.42 0.80 8.18
N ILE A 7 0.06 1.96 8.73
CA ILE A 7 0.25 3.26 8.08
C ILE A 7 1.74 3.53 7.90
N PHE A 8 2.55 3.27 8.93
CA PHE A 8 4.00 3.45 8.87
C PHE A 8 4.66 2.54 7.83
N MET A 9 4.33 1.25 7.80
CA MET A 9 4.88 0.32 6.79
C MET A 9 4.42 0.67 5.38
N SER A 10 3.17 1.10 5.21
CA SER A 10 2.62 1.49 3.90
C SER A 10 3.29 2.76 3.38
N SER A 11 3.49 3.77 4.22
CA SER A 11 4.18 5.00 3.81
C SER A 11 5.64 4.72 3.42
N VAL A 12 6.36 3.91 4.20
CA VAL A 12 7.73 3.49 3.86
C VAL A 12 7.75 2.74 2.53
N TYR A 13 6.83 1.80 2.30
CA TYR A 13 6.75 1.07 1.03
C TYR A 13 6.50 2.00 -0.16
N VAL A 14 5.51 2.89 -0.05
CA VAL A 14 5.18 3.88 -1.09
C VAL A 14 6.39 4.78 -1.40
N MET A 15 7.12 5.21 -0.37
CA MET A 15 8.34 6.01 -0.53
C MET A 15 9.45 5.21 -1.24
N VAL A 16 9.70 3.97 -0.82
CA VAL A 16 10.71 3.12 -1.45
C VAL A 16 10.34 2.83 -2.90
N ALA A 17 9.09 2.47 -3.18
CA ALA A 17 8.63 2.24 -4.54
C ALA A 17 8.77 3.49 -5.40
N HIS A 18 8.36 4.66 -4.91
CA HIS A 18 8.47 5.89 -5.69
C HIS A 18 9.92 6.33 -5.94
N PHE A 19 10.74 6.40 -4.88
CA PHE A 19 12.09 6.95 -4.97
C PHE A 19 13.13 5.94 -5.46
N ALA A 20 13.06 4.68 -5.01
CA ALA A 20 14.07 3.67 -5.35
C ALA A 20 13.79 2.98 -6.68
N LEU A 21 12.53 2.71 -7.02
CA LEU A 21 12.17 2.05 -8.28
C LEU A 21 11.87 3.05 -9.42
N GLY A 22 11.86 4.36 -9.11
CA GLY A 22 11.77 5.40 -10.13
C GLY A 22 10.43 5.40 -10.86
N ILE A 23 9.32 5.14 -10.16
CA ILE A 23 7.96 5.28 -10.71
C ILE A 23 7.73 6.75 -11.07
N LYS A 24 7.99 7.12 -12.33
CA LYS A 24 7.95 8.53 -12.79
C LYS A 24 6.54 9.03 -13.06
N THR A 25 5.59 8.13 -13.25
CA THR A 25 4.22 8.48 -13.62
C THR A 25 3.41 8.78 -12.36
N GLN A 26 2.92 10.01 -12.22
CA GLN A 26 2.11 10.42 -11.07
C GLN A 26 0.81 9.60 -10.94
N PHE A 27 0.28 9.09 -12.06
CA PHE A 27 -0.88 8.21 -12.07
C PHE A 27 -0.63 6.87 -11.37
N ASN A 28 0.55 6.27 -11.54
CA ASN A 28 0.90 4.99 -10.91
C ASN A 28 1.12 5.17 -9.41
N LEU A 29 1.66 6.32 -8.99
CA LEU A 29 1.79 6.68 -7.58
C LEU A 29 0.40 6.84 -6.93
N PHE A 30 -0.52 7.52 -7.61
CA PHE A 30 -1.91 7.64 -7.16
C PHE A 30 -2.59 6.28 -7.01
N LEU A 31 -2.46 5.39 -8.00
CA LEU A 31 -2.99 4.03 -7.93
C LEU A 31 -2.38 3.22 -6.79
N MET A 32 -1.07 3.34 -6.56
CA MET A 32 -0.38 2.66 -5.46
C MET A 32 -0.90 3.13 -4.11
N ILE A 33 -1.02 4.44 -3.88
CA ILE A 33 -1.61 4.98 -2.65
C ILE A 33 -3.05 4.49 -2.49
N GLY A 34 -3.84 4.51 -3.57
CA GLY A 34 -5.20 3.98 -3.58
C GLY A 34 -5.27 2.50 -3.18
N ALA A 35 -4.34 1.67 -3.67
CA ALA A 35 -4.26 0.25 -3.32
C ALA A 35 -3.95 0.04 -1.83
N PHE A 36 -3.09 0.86 -1.23
CA PHE A 36 -2.82 0.82 0.21
C PHE A 36 -3.99 1.31 1.06
N ILE A 37 -4.73 2.32 0.61
CA ILE A 37 -5.98 2.75 1.28
C ILE A 37 -7.02 1.63 1.22
N ALA A 38 -7.24 1.04 0.04
CA ALA A 38 -8.16 -0.09 -0.13
C ALA A 38 -7.73 -1.29 0.73
N GLY A 39 -6.44 -1.61 0.76
CA GLY A 39 -5.89 -2.65 1.63
C GLY A 39 -6.09 -2.35 3.11
N GLY A 40 -6.01 -1.08 3.54
CA GLY A 40 -6.34 -0.67 4.90
C GLY A 40 -7.81 -0.90 5.25
N VAL A 41 -8.73 -0.59 4.34
CA VAL A 41 -10.17 -0.86 4.49
C VAL A 41 -10.45 -2.37 4.56
N VAL A 42 -9.83 -3.15 3.68
CA VAL A 42 -9.95 -4.63 3.69
C VAL A 42 -9.35 -5.21 4.96
N GLY A 43 -8.22 -4.68 5.43
CA GLY A 43 -7.57 -5.08 6.67
C GLY A 43 -8.43 -4.79 7.91
N TRP A 44 -9.13 -3.65 7.91
CA TRP A 44 -10.09 -3.32 8.95
C TRP A 44 -11.31 -4.25 8.92
N TYR A 45 -11.92 -4.47 7.75
CA TYR A 45 -13.07 -5.35 7.58
C TYR A 45 -12.79 -6.81 7.96
N SER A 46 -11.59 -7.31 7.61
CA SER A 46 -11.16 -8.69 7.91
C SER A 46 -10.61 -8.88 9.34
N GLY A 47 -10.53 -7.81 10.14
CA GLY A 47 -9.94 -7.86 11.48
C GLY A 47 -8.42 -8.08 11.50
N SER A 48 -7.75 -8.00 10.34
CA SER A 48 -6.31 -8.19 10.20
C SER A 48 -5.70 -7.25 9.18
N TYR A 49 -5.07 -6.17 9.68
CA TYR A 49 -4.30 -5.24 8.87
C TYR A 49 -3.10 -5.88 8.16
N MET A 50 -2.59 -7.01 8.66
CA MET A 50 -1.53 -7.75 7.98
C MET A 50 -2.00 -8.29 6.64
N THR A 51 -3.20 -8.86 6.59
CA THR A 51 -3.80 -9.37 5.35
C THR A 51 -4.08 -8.24 4.37
N GLY A 52 -4.59 -7.12 4.88
CA GLY A 52 -4.81 -5.90 4.09
C GLY A 52 -3.51 -5.35 3.49
N PHE A 53 -2.41 -5.39 4.24
CA PHE A 53 -1.10 -4.92 3.79
C PHE A 53 -0.51 -5.80 2.69
N PHE A 54 -0.56 -7.12 2.86
CA PHE A 54 -0.13 -8.05 1.81
C PHE A 54 -0.99 -7.91 0.55
N GLY A 55 -2.31 -7.76 0.71
CA GLY A 55 -3.21 -7.50 -0.41
C GLY A 55 -2.87 -6.20 -1.15
N ALA A 56 -2.58 -5.11 -0.41
CA ALA A 56 -2.15 -3.85 -0.99
C ALA A 56 -0.82 -3.95 -1.75
N ILE A 57 0.16 -4.69 -1.21
CA ILE A 57 1.44 -4.93 -1.90
C ILE A 57 1.18 -5.64 -3.22
N VAL A 58 0.41 -6.74 -3.20
CA VAL A 58 0.10 -7.50 -4.42
C VAL A 58 -0.62 -6.62 -5.44
N LEU A 59 -1.66 -5.88 -5.02
CA LEU A 59 -2.38 -4.95 -5.89
C LEU A 59 -1.45 -3.84 -6.43
N SER A 60 -0.54 -3.32 -5.62
CA SER A 60 0.41 -2.28 -6.03
C SER A 60 1.37 -2.77 -7.11
N LEU A 61 1.75 -4.05 -7.11
CA LEU A 61 2.63 -4.64 -8.12
C LEU A 61 1.89 -4.89 -9.44
N VAL A 62 0.59 -5.21 -9.39
CA VAL A 62 -0.24 -5.44 -10.57
C VAL A 62 -0.67 -4.13 -11.23
N LEU A 63 -0.89 -3.08 -10.44
CA LEU A 63 -1.35 -1.76 -10.89
C LEU A 63 -0.20 -0.79 -11.24
N TRP A 64 1.05 -1.25 -11.12
CA TRP A 64 2.24 -0.46 -11.46
C TRP A 64 2.54 -0.46 -12.96
#